data_AF-A0A2P8W5T8-F1
#
_entry.id   AF-A0A2P8W5T8-F1
#
_cell.length_a   1.000
_cell.length_b   1.000
_cell.length_c   1.000
_cell.angle_alpha   90.00
_cell.angle_beta   90.00
_cell.angle_gamma   90.00
#
_symmetry.space_group_name_H-M   'P 1'
#
loop_
_entity.id
_entity.type
_entity.pdbx_description
1 polymer ?
#
loop_
_entity_poly.entity_id
_entity_poly.type
_entity_poly.pdbx_seq_one_letter_code
_entity_poly.pdbx_strand_id
1 'polypeptide(L)'
;METILRDRAIIPTGSHPTSSVAQNEAATALLGAQTEAMGLGATGRWLLNRGRYQAALIQIERALALDPHNGESWYCRGEVLACLNRYEEALDSLEQAQVFMGFSEPSIWLEKASILILLNCLTEALGCCDYVLWRDPHSPQAWLFRGVALHRLGRWWQAYRSYQRAFYRAEPPLREGFWRFCRDLSTTCQAS
;
A
#
# COMPACT_ATOMS: atom_id res chain seq x y z
N MET A 1 42.62 -61.13 49.44
CA MET A 1 42.95 -60.86 48.03
C MET A 1 41.73 -60.18 47.44
N GLU A 2 41.65 -58.87 47.62
CA GLU A 2 42.21 -57.83 46.73
C GLU A 2 41.12 -57.36 45.74
N THR A 3 40.53 -56.18 45.96
CA THR A 3 40.77 -54.90 45.21
C THR A 3 40.03 -54.92 43.84
N ILE A 4 39.22 -53.96 43.36
CA ILE A 4 39.33 -52.49 43.27
C ILE A 4 37.94 -51.93 42.90
N LEU A 5 37.51 -50.87 43.61
CA LEU A 5 36.52 -49.87 43.15
C LEU A 5 37.11 -49.06 41.99
N ARG A 6 36.42 -48.97 40.83
CA ARG A 6 36.61 -47.85 39.90
C ARG A 6 35.31 -47.47 39.22
N ASP A 7 34.76 -46.36 39.70
CA ASP A 7 34.18 -45.26 38.93
C ASP A 7 34.01 -45.51 37.42
N ARG A 8 32.76 -45.62 36.98
CA ARG A 8 32.37 -45.21 35.63
C ARG A 8 31.15 -44.31 35.70
N ALA A 9 31.47 -43.02 35.77
CA ALA A 9 30.79 -41.90 35.13
C ALA A 9 29.27 -42.04 35.02
N ILE A 10 28.58 -41.38 35.95
CA ILE A 10 27.31 -40.73 35.67
C ILE A 10 27.55 -39.89 34.41
N ILE A 11 27.09 -40.39 33.26
CA ILE A 11 26.96 -39.58 32.06
C ILE A 11 26.01 -38.46 32.49
N PRO A 12 26.40 -37.17 32.47
CA PRO A 12 25.42 -36.13 32.64
C PRO A 12 24.51 -36.29 31.44
N THR A 13 23.30 -36.79 31.68
CA THR A 13 22.20 -36.63 30.74
C THR A 13 22.01 -35.14 30.64
N GLY A 14 22.79 -34.53 29.75
CA GLY A 14 22.61 -33.17 29.31
C GLY A 14 21.17 -33.11 28.88
N SER A 15 20.37 -32.46 29.71
CA SER A 15 19.12 -31.86 29.34
C SER A 15 19.41 -31.01 28.10
N HIS A 16 19.24 -31.60 26.91
CA HIS A 16 18.84 -30.81 25.77
C HIS A 16 17.47 -30.24 26.17
N PRO A 17 17.36 -28.94 26.51
CA PRO A 17 16.05 -28.37 26.61
C PRO A 17 15.48 -28.45 25.20
N THR A 18 14.52 -29.34 25.02
CA THR A 18 13.28 -29.03 24.29
C THR A 18 13.46 -28.09 23.09
N SER A 19 14.28 -28.47 22.11
CA SER A 19 14.41 -27.67 20.89
C SER A 19 13.07 -27.52 20.19
N SER A 20 12.25 -28.57 20.16
CA SER A 20 10.92 -28.54 19.55
C SER A 20 9.86 -27.82 20.39
N VAL A 21 9.84 -27.96 21.72
CA VAL A 21 8.81 -27.30 22.56
C VAL A 21 9.08 -25.80 22.68
N ALA A 22 10.34 -25.38 22.85
CA ALA A 22 10.70 -23.95 22.86
C ALA A 22 10.52 -23.31 21.47
N GLN A 23 10.80 -24.03 20.38
CA GLN A 23 10.47 -23.58 19.01
C GLN A 23 8.96 -23.46 18.79
N ASN A 24 8.17 -24.40 19.32
CA ASN A 24 6.71 -24.37 19.20
C ASN A 24 6.09 -23.23 20.03
N GLU A 25 6.60 -22.96 21.23
CA GLU A 25 6.15 -21.82 22.06
C GLU A 25 6.54 -20.47 21.45
N ALA A 26 7.75 -20.35 20.88
CA ALA A 26 8.15 -19.16 20.13
C ALA A 26 7.28 -18.98 18.87
N ALA A 27 6.96 -20.06 18.17
CA ALA A 27 6.10 -20.03 16.98
C ALA A 27 4.66 -19.62 17.32
N THR A 28 4.09 -20.10 18.43
CA THR A 28 2.73 -19.69 18.85
C THR A 28 2.69 -18.24 19.35
N ALA A 29 3.74 -17.77 20.03
CA ALA A 29 3.86 -16.36 20.41
C ALA A 29 3.98 -15.43 19.19
N LEU A 30 4.78 -15.82 18.18
CA LEU A 30 4.88 -15.10 16.90
C LEU A 30 3.55 -15.07 16.15
N LEU A 31 2.83 -16.20 16.09
CA LEU A 31 1.50 -16.27 15.48
C LEU A 31 0.47 -15.40 16.23
N GLY A 32 0.54 -15.35 17.56
CA GLY A 32 -0.27 -14.45 18.39
C GLY A 32 0.00 -12.98 18.08
N ALA A 33 1.27 -12.58 18.01
CA ALA A 33 1.67 -11.21 17.67
C ALA A 33 1.24 -10.82 16.25
N GLN A 34 1.36 -11.73 15.27
CA GLN A 34 0.93 -11.49 13.89
C GLN A 34 -0.58 -11.35 13.75
N THR A 35 -1.35 -12.16 14.48
CA THR A 35 -2.82 -12.04 14.48
C THR A 35 -3.30 -10.76 15.16
N GLU A 36 -2.62 -10.32 16.23
CA GLU A 36 -2.86 -9.01 16.84
C GLU A 36 -2.50 -7.86 15.89
N ALA A 37 -1.35 -7.94 15.21
CA ALA A 37 -0.92 -6.96 14.21
C ALA A 37 -1.95 -6.83 13.08
N MET A 38 -2.45 -7.96 12.58
CA MET A 38 -3.49 -7.98 11.54
C MET A 38 -4.79 -7.34 12.03
N GLY A 39 -5.20 -7.63 13.27
CA GLY A 39 -6.37 -6.99 13.90
C GLY A 39 -6.23 -5.47 14.00
N LEU A 40 -5.07 -4.99 14.46
CA LEU A 40 -4.76 -3.56 14.55
C LEU A 40 -4.75 -2.90 13.16
N GLY A 41 -4.15 -3.55 12.15
CA GLY A 41 -4.16 -3.08 10.76
C GLY A 41 -5.59 -2.93 10.21
N ALA A 42 -6.45 -3.94 10.45
CA ALA A 42 -7.85 -3.90 10.05
C ALA A 42 -8.64 -2.77 10.75
N THR A 43 -8.40 -2.54 12.04
CA THR A 43 -9.02 -1.40 12.76
C THR A 43 -8.53 -0.06 12.22
N GLY A 44 -7.25 0.03 11.85
CA GLY A 44 -6.67 1.20 11.20
C GLY A 44 -7.37 1.52 9.87
N ARG A 45 -7.55 0.51 9.01
CA ARG A 45 -8.30 0.64 7.75
C ARG A 45 -9.76 1.04 7.98
N TRP A 46 -10.42 0.49 9.00
CA TRP A 46 -11.79 0.88 9.35
C TRP A 46 -11.87 2.35 9.80
N LEU A 47 -10.91 2.83 10.59
CA LEU A 47 -10.83 4.23 11.03
C LEU A 47 -10.55 5.19 9.88
N LEU A 48 -9.70 4.78 8.93
CA LEU A 48 -9.43 5.51 7.70
C LEU A 48 -10.72 5.75 6.90
N ASN A 49 -11.53 4.70 6.69
CA ASN A 49 -12.82 4.81 6.01
C ASN A 49 -13.82 5.71 6.75
N ARG A 50 -13.64 5.92 8.06
CA ARG A 50 -14.44 6.84 8.88
C ARG A 50 -13.88 8.27 8.91
N GLY A 51 -12.79 8.55 8.20
CA GLY A 51 -12.13 9.86 8.18
C GLY A 51 -11.34 10.19 9.44
N ARG A 52 -11.12 9.22 10.34
CA ARG A 52 -10.36 9.42 11.59
C ARG A 52 -8.87 9.15 11.37
N TYR A 53 -8.23 9.96 10.54
CA TYR A 53 -6.89 9.72 10.03
C TYR A 53 -5.80 9.62 11.12
N GLN A 54 -5.80 10.50 12.11
CA GLN A 54 -4.82 10.44 13.20
C GLN A 54 -4.94 9.16 14.04
N ALA A 55 -6.17 8.77 14.38
CA ALA A 55 -6.41 7.54 15.13
C ALA A 55 -6.07 6.29 14.30
N ALA A 56 -6.34 6.33 12.99
CA ALA A 56 -5.95 5.27 12.06
C ALA A 56 -4.42 5.09 12.04
N LEU A 57 -3.67 6.20 11.93
CA LEU A 57 -2.21 6.17 11.92
C LEU A 57 -1.64 5.50 13.17
N ILE A 58 -2.17 5.84 14.35
CA ILE A 58 -1.72 5.24 15.62
C ILE A 58 -1.93 3.71 15.62
N GLN A 59 -3.07 3.22 15.16
CA GLN A 59 -3.32 1.76 15.13
C GLN A 59 -2.42 1.06 14.11
N ILE A 60 -2.21 1.68 12.94
CA ILE A 60 -1.33 1.14 11.90
C ILE A 60 0.14 1.13 12.38
N GLU A 61 0.58 2.16 13.10
CA GLU A 61 1.91 2.20 13.70
C GLU A 61 2.12 1.09 14.73
N ARG A 62 1.10 0.82 15.54
CA ARG A 62 1.13 -0.32 16.46
C ARG A 62 1.14 -1.66 15.73
N ALA A 63 0.37 -1.79 14.64
CA ALA A 63 0.38 -2.98 13.80
C ALA A 63 1.78 -3.22 13.20
N LEU A 64 2.41 -2.18 12.65
CA LEU A 64 3.76 -2.26 12.08
C LEU A 64 4.86 -2.49 13.13
N ALA A 65 4.65 -2.05 14.38
CA ALA A 65 5.57 -2.36 15.47
C ALA A 65 5.55 -3.84 15.86
N LEU A 66 4.41 -4.50 15.70
CA LEU A 66 4.26 -5.94 15.94
C LEU A 66 4.67 -6.78 14.74
N ASP A 67 4.33 -6.34 13.52
CA ASP A 67 4.71 -6.98 12.28
C ASP A 67 5.18 -5.94 11.23
N PRO A 68 6.50 -5.69 11.17
CA PRO A 68 7.09 -4.78 10.20
C PRO A 68 7.01 -5.26 8.75
N HIS A 69 6.70 -6.53 8.52
CA HIS A 69 6.64 -7.14 7.19
C HIS A 69 5.23 -7.15 6.60
N ASN A 70 4.25 -6.61 7.33
CA ASN A 70 2.89 -6.51 6.86
C ASN A 70 2.75 -5.42 5.79
N GLY A 71 2.81 -5.83 4.52
CA GLY A 71 2.67 -4.95 3.37
C GLY A 71 1.33 -4.21 3.32
N GLU A 72 0.23 -4.82 3.75
CA GLU A 72 -1.09 -4.16 3.78
C GLU A 72 -1.08 -2.99 4.77
N SER A 73 -0.47 -3.16 5.95
CA SER A 73 -0.33 -2.10 6.95
C SER A 73 0.52 -0.94 6.43
N TRP A 74 1.59 -1.22 5.68
CA TRP A 74 2.38 -0.18 5.00
C TRP A 74 1.56 0.60 3.97
N TYR A 75 0.71 -0.09 3.19
CA TYR A 75 -0.17 0.58 2.23
C TYR A 75 -1.24 1.43 2.93
N CYS A 76 -1.89 0.91 3.98
CA CYS A 76 -2.80 1.69 4.82
C CYS A 76 -2.11 2.94 5.40
N ARG A 77 -0.85 2.81 5.85
CA ARG A 77 -0.06 3.93 6.37
C ARG A 77 0.11 5.01 5.30
N GLY A 78 0.49 4.61 4.08
CA GLY A 78 0.60 5.52 2.94
C GLY A 78 -0.69 6.27 2.64
N GLU A 79 -1.81 5.56 2.59
CA GLU A 79 -3.15 6.12 2.34
C GLU A 79 -3.53 7.15 3.43
N VAL A 80 -3.35 6.80 4.71
CA VAL A 80 -3.62 7.71 5.84
C VAL A 80 -2.72 8.95 5.81
N LEU A 81 -1.43 8.79 5.53
CA LEU A 81 -0.48 9.90 5.48
C LEU A 81 -0.80 10.85 4.32
N ALA A 82 -1.23 10.32 3.17
CA ALA A 82 -1.71 11.13 2.06
C ALA A 82 -2.94 11.96 2.45
N CYS A 83 -3.91 11.38 3.17
CA CYS A 83 -5.06 12.12 3.71
C CYS A 83 -4.67 13.19 4.75
N LEU A 84 -3.54 13.01 5.43
CA LEU A 84 -2.96 14.00 6.36
C LEU A 84 -2.05 15.02 5.66
N ASN A 85 -1.96 15.00 4.33
CA ASN A 85 -1.08 15.85 3.51
C ASN A 85 0.43 15.64 3.78
N ARG A 86 0.82 14.51 4.34
CA ARG A 86 2.22 14.11 4.56
C ARG A 86 2.69 13.26 3.39
N TYR A 87 2.83 13.90 2.23
CA TYR A 87 2.98 13.21 0.94
C TYR A 87 4.31 12.46 0.78
N GLU A 88 5.43 13.03 1.25
CA GLU A 88 6.74 12.37 1.15
C GLU A 88 6.77 11.07 1.97
N GLU A 89 6.35 11.13 3.23
CA GLU A 89 6.26 9.95 4.10
C GLU A 89 5.23 8.92 3.60
N ALA A 90 4.20 9.37 2.89
CA ALA A 90 3.24 8.49 2.24
C ALA A 90 3.92 7.71 1.10
N LEU A 91 4.76 8.35 0.29
CA LEU A 91 5.53 7.68 -0.77
C LEU A 91 6.50 6.65 -0.20
N ASP A 92 7.23 6.99 0.88
CA ASP A 92 8.12 6.06 1.58
C ASP A 92 7.35 4.83 2.08
N SER A 93 6.16 5.05 2.64
CA SER A 93 5.30 3.96 3.13
C SER A 93 4.79 3.07 1.98
N LEU A 94 4.46 3.66 0.83
CA LEU A 94 4.06 2.92 -0.37
C LEU A 94 5.23 2.16 -1.01
N GLU A 95 6.46 2.65 -0.88
CA GLU A 95 7.66 1.91 -1.28
C GLU A 95 7.88 0.67 -0.43
N GLN A 96 7.73 0.78 0.89
CA GLN A 96 7.78 -0.39 1.77
C GLN A 96 6.65 -1.38 1.45
N ALA A 97 5.43 -0.87 1.23
CA ALA A 97 4.31 -1.70 0.81
C ALA A 97 4.60 -2.48 -0.48
N GLN A 98 5.28 -1.84 -1.45
CA GLN A 98 5.67 -2.45 -2.71
C GLN A 98 6.71 -3.57 -2.55
N VAL A 99 7.62 -3.44 -1.59
CA VAL A 99 8.60 -4.48 -1.26
C VAL A 99 7.91 -5.72 -0.69
N PHE A 100 6.95 -5.55 0.22
CA PHE A 100 6.32 -6.67 0.93
C PHE A 100 5.12 -7.29 0.20
N MET A 101 4.29 -6.50 -0.48
CA MET A 101 3.16 -7.01 -1.28
C MET A 101 3.56 -7.39 -2.72
N GLY A 102 4.70 -6.89 -3.18
CA GLY A 102 5.22 -7.11 -4.51
C GLY A 102 4.90 -6.00 -5.51
N PHE A 103 5.76 -5.86 -6.52
CA PHE A 103 5.72 -4.82 -7.55
C PHE A 103 4.52 -4.94 -8.51
N SER A 104 3.79 -6.07 -8.47
CA SER A 104 2.72 -6.36 -9.42
C SER A 104 1.38 -5.72 -9.05
N GLU A 105 1.22 -5.23 -7.82
CA GLU A 105 -0.06 -4.73 -7.32
C GLU A 105 -0.38 -3.34 -7.92
N PRO A 106 -1.40 -3.21 -8.80
CA PRO A 106 -1.69 -1.94 -9.49
C PRO A 106 -2.15 -0.84 -8.53
N SER A 107 -2.77 -1.20 -7.41
CA SER A 107 -3.31 -0.28 -6.41
C SER A 107 -2.23 0.66 -5.84
N ILE A 108 -1.03 0.12 -5.55
CA ILE A 108 0.09 0.91 -5.02
C ILE A 108 0.56 1.96 -6.02
N TRP A 109 0.67 1.59 -7.30
CA TRP A 109 1.10 2.50 -8.36
C TRP A 109 0.07 3.60 -8.61
N LEU A 110 -1.21 3.28 -8.47
CA LEU A 110 -2.29 4.25 -8.61
C LEU A 110 -2.26 5.28 -7.47
N GLU A 111 -2.03 4.85 -6.23
CA GLU A 111 -1.86 5.76 -5.09
C GLU A 111 -0.58 6.59 -5.20
N LYS A 112 0.54 6.01 -5.64
CA LYS A 112 1.74 6.78 -5.94
C LYS A 112 1.48 7.86 -6.99
N ALA A 113 0.77 7.52 -8.07
CA ALA A 113 0.41 8.49 -9.10
C ALA A 113 -0.44 9.64 -8.54
N SER A 114 -1.40 9.35 -7.66
CA SER A 114 -2.25 10.37 -7.03
C SER A 114 -1.42 11.34 -6.20
N ILE A 115 -0.51 10.84 -5.37
CA ILE A 115 0.37 11.64 -4.50
C ILE A 115 1.37 12.44 -5.33
N LEU A 116 1.99 11.84 -6.37
CA LEU A 116 2.93 12.54 -7.25
C LEU A 116 2.27 13.69 -8.02
N ILE A 117 0.99 13.54 -8.40
CA ILE A 117 0.22 14.66 -8.99
C ILE A 117 0.07 15.80 -7.98
N LEU A 118 -0.20 15.51 -6.71
CA LEU A 118 -0.31 16.51 -5.65
C LEU A 118 1.01 17.23 -5.38
N LEU A 119 2.13 16.50 -5.42
CA LEU A 119 3.49 17.04 -5.32
C LEU A 119 3.97 17.77 -6.59
N ASN A 120 3.16 17.80 -7.66
CA ASN A 120 3.50 18.36 -8.96
C ASN A 120 4.68 17.64 -9.68
N CYS A 121 4.95 16.40 -9.28
CA CYS A 121 5.89 15.47 -9.92
C CYS A 121 5.21 14.74 -11.09
N LEU A 122 4.79 15.52 -12.09
CA LEU A 122 3.83 15.06 -13.10
C LEU A 122 4.40 13.98 -14.04
N THR A 123 5.69 14.03 -14.36
CA THR A 123 6.34 13.05 -15.25
C THR A 123 6.43 11.67 -14.64
N GLU A 124 6.75 11.60 -13.34
CA GLU A 124 6.80 10.35 -12.59
C GLU A 124 5.39 9.79 -12.39
N ALA A 125 4.42 10.67 -12.10
CA ALA A 125 3.01 10.28 -12.02
C ALA A 125 2.51 9.61 -13.32
N LEU A 126 2.91 10.15 -14.49
CA LEU A 126 2.58 9.52 -15.78
C LEU A 126 3.20 8.12 -15.91
N GLY A 127 4.45 7.94 -15.48
CA GLY A 127 5.07 6.62 -15.45
C GLY A 127 4.28 5.62 -14.60
N CYS A 128 3.82 6.04 -13.43
CA CYS A 128 2.98 5.22 -12.57
C CYS A 128 1.62 4.90 -13.22
N CYS A 129 0.93 5.89 -13.80
CA CYS A 129 -0.32 5.64 -14.52
C CYS A 129 -0.13 4.67 -15.70
N ASP A 130 0.97 4.80 -16.43
CA ASP A 130 1.25 3.99 -17.62
C ASP A 130 1.54 2.54 -17.25
N TYR A 131 2.21 2.32 -16.12
CA TYR A 131 2.37 0.98 -15.55
C TYR A 131 1.03 0.35 -15.19
N VAL A 132 0.14 1.09 -14.51
CA VAL A 132 -1.21 0.59 -14.18
C VAL A 132 -1.99 0.26 -15.45
N LEU A 133 -1.95 1.13 -16.45
CA LEU A 133 -2.65 0.95 -17.73
C LEU A 133 -2.08 -0.19 -18.58
N TRP A 134 -0.78 -0.50 -18.44
CA TRP A 134 -0.18 -1.66 -19.08
C TRP A 134 -0.69 -2.98 -18.47
N ARG A 135 -0.93 -3.01 -17.16
CA ARG A 135 -1.52 -4.15 -16.44
C ARG A 135 -3.02 -4.27 -16.66
N ASP A 136 -3.73 -3.17 -16.41
CA ASP A 136 -5.18 -3.05 -16.59
C ASP A 136 -5.52 -1.84 -17.48
N PRO A 137 -5.71 -2.06 -18.79
CA PRO A 137 -6.12 -1.02 -19.72
C PRO A 137 -7.53 -0.46 -19.45
N HIS A 138 -8.32 -1.11 -18.60
CA HIS A 138 -9.71 -0.77 -18.33
C HIS A 138 -9.89 0.08 -17.07
N SER A 139 -8.85 0.29 -16.26
CA SER A 139 -8.92 1.12 -15.06
C SER A 139 -9.32 2.58 -15.37
N PRO A 140 -10.53 3.03 -14.99
CA PRO A 140 -10.96 4.41 -15.24
C PRO A 140 -10.17 5.40 -14.38
N GLN A 141 -9.77 5.03 -13.16
CA GLN A 141 -8.98 5.86 -12.27
C GLN A 141 -7.58 6.16 -12.85
N ALA A 142 -6.92 5.15 -13.43
CA ALA A 142 -5.61 5.36 -14.05
C ALA A 142 -5.68 6.30 -15.25
N TRP A 143 -6.72 6.19 -16.08
CA TRP A 143 -6.97 7.12 -17.18
C TRP A 143 -7.28 8.55 -16.69
N LEU A 144 -8.02 8.69 -15.59
CA LEU A 144 -8.28 9.98 -14.96
C LEU A 144 -6.98 10.63 -14.49
N PHE A 145 -6.18 9.95 -13.68
CA PHE A 145 -4.91 10.49 -13.16
C PHE A 145 -3.92 10.81 -14.27
N ARG A 146 -3.84 9.96 -15.30
CA ARG A 146 -3.07 10.28 -16.51
C ARG A 146 -3.56 11.57 -17.17
N GLY A 147 -4.88 11.74 -17.29
CA GLY A 147 -5.48 12.97 -17.83
C GLY A 147 -5.13 14.21 -17.01
N VAL A 148 -5.21 14.12 -15.68
CA VAL A 148 -4.86 15.22 -14.76
C VAL A 148 -3.39 15.59 -14.88
N ALA A 149 -2.50 14.61 -14.88
CA ALA A 149 -1.06 14.85 -15.03
C ALA A 149 -0.73 15.51 -16.38
N LEU A 150 -1.30 15.01 -17.49
CA LEU A 150 -1.12 15.59 -18.83
C LEU A 150 -1.67 17.01 -18.95
N HIS A 151 -2.81 17.27 -18.31
CA HIS A 151 -3.44 18.60 -18.30
C HIS A 151 -2.54 19.61 -17.58
N ARG A 152 -2.01 19.25 -16.41
CA ARG A 152 -1.08 20.10 -15.65
C ARG A 152 0.26 20.31 -16.39
N LEU A 153 0.69 19.35 -17.22
CA LEU A 153 1.84 19.48 -18.11
C LEU A 153 1.56 20.33 -19.38
N GLY A 154 0.35 20.83 -19.58
CA GLY A 154 -0.05 21.58 -20.79
C GLY A 154 -0.25 20.72 -22.04
N ARG A 155 -0.34 19.40 -21.90
CA ARG A 155 -0.58 18.46 -23.02
C ARG A 155 -2.07 18.22 -23.21
N TRP A 156 -2.80 19.30 -23.52
CA TRP A 156 -4.26 19.37 -23.51
C TRP A 156 -4.94 18.28 -24.34
N TRP A 157 -4.47 18.02 -25.56
CA TRP A 157 -5.07 17.00 -26.44
C TRP A 157 -4.93 15.58 -25.89
N GLN A 158 -3.77 15.25 -25.33
CA GLN A 158 -3.52 13.93 -24.74
C GLN A 158 -4.31 13.77 -23.43
N ALA A 159 -4.45 14.84 -22.66
CA ALA A 159 -5.29 14.89 -21.47
C ALA A 159 -6.76 14.62 -21.82
N TYR A 160 -7.29 15.33 -22.82
CA TYR A 160 -8.66 15.15 -23.30
C TYR A 160 -8.95 13.71 -23.71
N ARG A 161 -8.07 13.08 -24.50
CA ARG A 161 -8.21 11.66 -24.86
C ARG A 161 -8.19 10.74 -23.64
N SER A 162 -7.38 11.05 -22.64
CA SER A 162 -7.31 10.26 -21.40
C SER A 162 -8.60 10.39 -20.59
N TYR A 163 -9.16 11.60 -20.48
CA TYR A 163 -10.46 11.82 -19.83
C TYR A 163 -11.60 11.15 -20.58
N GLN A 164 -11.62 11.18 -21.92
CA GLN A 164 -12.59 10.43 -22.71
C GLN A 164 -12.51 8.94 -22.41
N ARG A 165 -11.30 8.37 -22.38
CA ARG A 165 -11.11 6.95 -22.06
C ARG A 165 -11.55 6.60 -20.64
N ALA A 166 -11.29 7.46 -19.66
CA ALA A 166 -11.80 7.33 -18.30
C ALA A 166 -13.32 7.32 -18.28
N PHE A 167 -13.96 8.28 -18.97
CA PHE A 167 -15.42 8.40 -19.05
C PHE A 167 -16.09 7.16 -19.63
N TYR A 168 -15.62 6.64 -20.78
CA TYR A 168 -16.23 5.47 -21.41
C TYR A 168 -16.12 4.20 -20.55
N ARG A 169 -15.09 4.13 -19.69
CA ARG A 169 -14.81 2.97 -18.83
C ARG A 169 -15.41 3.10 -17.42
N ALA A 170 -15.74 4.31 -16.99
CA ALA A 170 -16.36 4.56 -15.69
C ALA A 170 -17.76 3.96 -15.61
N GLU A 171 -18.20 3.63 -14.39
CA GLU A 171 -19.57 3.21 -14.12
C GLU A 171 -20.58 4.34 -14.46
N PRO A 172 -21.84 4.00 -14.80
CA PRO A 172 -22.86 4.97 -15.21
C PRO A 172 -23.05 6.21 -14.30
N PRO A 173 -23.05 6.12 -12.96
CA PRO A 173 -23.23 7.30 -12.10
C PRO A 173 -22.03 8.26 -12.11
N LEU A 174 -20.80 7.74 -12.31
CA LEU A 174 -19.59 8.57 -12.41
C LEU A 174 -19.48 9.28 -13.76
N ARG A 175 -20.11 8.73 -14.82
CA ARG A 175 -20.10 9.32 -16.16
C ARG A 175 -20.67 10.73 -16.20
N GLU A 176 -21.77 11.00 -15.51
CA GLU A 176 -22.48 12.26 -15.65
C GLU A 176 -21.64 13.47 -15.16
N GLY A 177 -20.87 13.31 -14.09
CA GLY A 177 -19.92 14.31 -13.60
C GLY A 177 -18.76 14.54 -14.56
N PHE A 178 -18.21 13.46 -15.11
CA PHE A 178 -17.13 13.52 -16.11
C PHE A 178 -17.58 14.14 -17.45
N TRP A 179 -18.82 13.88 -17.89
CA TRP A 179 -19.35 14.44 -19.13
C TRP A 179 -19.42 15.97 -19.07
N ARG A 180 -19.89 16.53 -17.94
CA ARG A 180 -19.91 17.98 -17.72
C ARG A 180 -18.49 18.56 -17.76
N PHE A 181 -17.55 17.95 -17.05
CA PHE A 181 -16.15 18.37 -17.02
C PHE A 181 -15.47 18.33 -18.40
N CYS A 182 -15.61 17.23 -19.15
CA CYS A 182 -15.06 17.09 -20.49
C CYS A 182 -15.70 18.05 -21.51
N ARG A 183 -17.01 18.33 -21.38
CA ARG A 183 -17.71 19.28 -22.24
C ARG A 183 -17.16 20.69 -22.04
N ASP A 184 -16.99 21.12 -20.79
CA ASP A 184 -16.50 22.46 -20.47
C ASP A 184 -15.02 22.65 -20.88
N LEU A 185 -14.22 21.57 -20.86
CA LEU A 185 -12.87 21.55 -21.44
C LEU A 185 -12.86 21.63 -22.98
N SER A 186 -13.84 21.05 -23.65
CA SER A 186 -13.92 21.08 -25.12
C SER A 186 -14.32 22.45 -25.66
N THR A 187 -15.20 23.17 -24.96
CA THR A 187 -15.64 24.51 -25.35
C THR A 187 -14.57 25.57 -25.10
N THR A 188 -13.73 25.38 -24.07
CA THR A 188 -12.59 26.27 -23.78
C THR A 188 -11.44 26.08 -24.79
N CYS A 189 -11.19 24.87 -25.28
CA CYS A 189 -10.21 24.61 -26.34
C CYS A 189 -10.62 25.09 -27.74
N GLN A 190 -11.91 25.33 -28.01
CA GLN A 190 -12.38 25.90 -29.28
C GLN A 190 -12.34 27.44 -29.31
N ALA A 191 -12.07 28.08 -28.17
CA ALA A 191 -12.08 29.54 -28.01
C ALA A 191 -10.68 30.19 -27.98
N SER A 192 -9.61 29.42 -28.22
CA SER A 192 -8.20 29.85 -28.25
C SER A 192 -7.57 29.55 -29.60
#